data_AF-A0A0W8BYG7-F1
#
_entry.id   AF-A0A0W8BYG7-F1
#
_cell.length_a   1.000
_cell.length_b   1.000
_cell.length_c   1.000
_cell.angle_alpha   90.00
_cell.angle_beta   90.00
_cell.angle_gamma   90.00
#
_symmetry.space_group_name_H-M   'P 1'
#
loop_
_entity.id
_entity.type
_entity.pdbx_description
1 polymer ?
#
loop_
_entity_poly.entity_id
_entity_poly.type
_entity_poly.pdbx_seq_one_letter_code
_entity_poly.pdbx_strand_id
1 'polypeptide(L)'
;MIDDVFGHGQYVQHAPIENMSHASMSKAVYEGRNAVNVNGVEDAVDLMVKAQDDKEYDRGLRYMYYLLDGFGEKGELPEPKHPLLVYFMRNWDACKDMWAVYERGHVAHLGSHTNNRLESAWGDLKQILRPEMELDECVETLILLQSTGELEYTSQFHVVGSRHYRGADDVLLRSASLVSPHAFNLVQWEYELFKGGGYRTKGDIIIQLTSQTTEKEYVVNVATYTCSCFFMRTMLLPCHHTIFVRSKLKKNTNIFGLGGSDAARYPVKRNLQTEV
;
A
#
# COMPACT_ATOMS: atom_id res chain seq x y z
N MET A 1 -1.28 -16.52 -26.40
CA MET A 1 -2.45 -16.31 -25.53
C MET A 1 -1.89 -15.56 -24.34
N ILE A 2 -2.20 -14.27 -24.20
CA ILE A 2 -1.64 -13.44 -23.12
C ILE A 2 -2.38 -13.90 -21.88
N ASP A 3 -1.70 -14.62 -21.00
CA ASP A 3 -2.31 -15.13 -19.79
C ASP A 3 -2.84 -13.96 -18.96
N ASP A 4 -4.14 -13.97 -18.78
CA ASP A 4 -4.92 -13.15 -17.87
C ASP A 4 -4.65 -13.64 -16.43
N VAL A 5 -3.39 -13.52 -15.98
CA VAL A 5 -2.90 -14.13 -14.71
C VAL A 5 -3.37 -13.35 -13.48
N PHE A 6 -3.79 -12.10 -13.63
CA PHE A 6 -4.22 -11.28 -12.49
C PHE A 6 -5.73 -11.09 -12.55
N GLY A 7 -6.41 -12.13 -12.05
CA GLY A 7 -7.85 -12.24 -12.03
C GLY A 7 -8.54 -11.01 -11.41
N HIS A 8 -9.75 -10.78 -11.90
CA HIS A 8 -10.73 -9.76 -11.54
C HIS A 8 -11.19 -9.75 -10.05
N GLY A 9 -10.27 -9.85 -9.10
CA GLY A 9 -10.55 -9.88 -7.66
C GLY A 9 -9.37 -9.63 -6.72
N GLN A 10 -8.14 -9.40 -7.23
CA GLN A 10 -6.98 -9.09 -6.40
C GLN A 10 -6.29 -7.80 -6.88
N TYR A 11 -6.06 -6.86 -5.95
CA TYR A 11 -5.34 -5.62 -6.23
C TYR A 11 -3.93 -5.92 -6.77
N VAL A 12 -3.61 -5.35 -7.93
CA VAL A 12 -2.33 -5.49 -8.61
C VAL A 12 -1.26 -4.69 -7.87
N GLN A 13 -0.21 -5.38 -7.42
CA GLN A 13 0.88 -4.78 -6.66
C GLN A 13 1.86 -4.05 -7.59
N HIS A 14 2.66 -3.10 -7.08
CA HIS A 14 3.51 -2.23 -7.92
C HIS A 14 4.60 -3.00 -8.70
N ALA A 15 5.29 -3.96 -8.09
CA ALA A 15 6.42 -4.62 -8.76
C ALA A 15 6.01 -5.56 -9.90
N PRO A 16 4.87 -6.30 -9.86
CA PRO A 16 4.33 -6.94 -11.04
C PRO A 16 4.21 -6.00 -12.24
N ILE A 17 3.92 -4.71 -12.01
CA ILE A 17 3.82 -3.70 -13.07
C ILE A 17 5.19 -3.35 -13.61
N GLU A 18 6.12 -3.01 -12.72
CA GLU A 18 7.50 -2.67 -13.10
C GLU A 18 8.16 -3.84 -13.85
N ASN A 19 8.07 -5.05 -13.30
CA ASN A 19 8.65 -6.25 -13.90
C ASN A 19 7.98 -6.66 -15.21
N MET A 20 6.64 -6.62 -15.29
CA MET A 20 5.97 -6.90 -16.56
C MET A 20 6.19 -5.80 -17.58
N SER A 21 6.36 -4.55 -17.16
CA SER A 21 6.71 -3.46 -18.07
C SER A 21 8.09 -3.71 -18.67
N HIS A 22 9.11 -3.99 -17.85
CA HIS A 22 10.45 -4.32 -18.31
C HIS A 22 10.47 -5.57 -19.22
N ALA A 23 9.81 -6.66 -18.80
CA ALA A 23 9.70 -7.88 -19.60
C ALA A 23 8.91 -7.68 -20.90
N SER A 24 7.88 -6.83 -20.88
CA SER A 24 7.12 -6.50 -22.10
C SER A 24 7.94 -5.65 -23.04
N MET A 25 8.69 -4.67 -22.54
CA MET A 25 9.56 -3.81 -23.35
C MET A 25 10.74 -4.55 -23.98
N SER A 26 11.18 -5.66 -23.38
CA SER A 26 12.22 -6.55 -23.93
C SER A 26 11.72 -7.45 -25.09
N LYS A 27 10.45 -7.36 -25.49
CA LYS A 27 9.90 -8.16 -26.60
C LYS A 27 10.33 -7.60 -27.96
N ALA A 28 10.69 -8.49 -28.88
CA ALA A 28 11.10 -8.17 -30.26
C ALA A 28 10.10 -7.30 -31.06
N VAL A 29 8.82 -7.25 -30.66
CA VAL A 29 7.79 -6.40 -31.28
C VAL A 29 8.06 -4.90 -31.08
N TYR A 30 8.86 -4.56 -30.08
CA TYR A 30 9.29 -3.19 -29.73
C TYR A 30 10.72 -2.89 -30.19
N GLU A 31 11.22 -3.60 -31.20
CA GLU A 31 12.50 -3.31 -31.84
C GLU A 31 12.32 -2.45 -33.12
N GLY A 32 13.43 -1.90 -33.63
CA GLY A 32 13.45 -1.15 -34.89
C GLY A 32 12.64 0.14 -34.83
N ARG A 33 11.59 0.25 -35.67
CA ARG A 33 10.74 1.46 -35.75
C ARG A 33 9.87 1.68 -34.51
N ASN A 34 9.74 0.67 -33.65
CA ASN A 34 9.01 0.73 -32.38
C ASN A 34 9.97 0.69 -31.17
N ALA A 35 11.25 1.02 -31.37
CA ALA A 35 12.24 1.05 -30.30
C ALA A 35 11.83 2.05 -29.21
N VAL A 36 11.91 1.61 -27.96
CA VAL A 36 11.46 2.38 -26.79
C VAL A 36 12.65 2.79 -25.93
N ASN A 37 12.61 4.00 -25.38
CA ASN A 37 13.47 4.39 -24.27
C ASN A 37 12.95 3.72 -22.98
N VAL A 38 13.46 2.54 -22.67
CA VAL A 38 13.04 1.70 -21.53
C VAL A 38 13.06 2.49 -20.22
N ASN A 39 14.19 3.12 -19.90
CA ASN A 39 14.35 3.90 -18.66
C ASN A 39 13.31 5.03 -18.57
N GLY A 40 13.05 5.74 -19.68
CA GLY A 40 12.05 6.80 -19.69
C GLY A 40 10.63 6.28 -19.43
N VAL A 41 10.28 5.11 -19.97
CA VAL A 41 8.98 4.49 -19.71
C VAL A 41 8.89 3.99 -18.28
N GLU A 42 9.95 3.41 -17.72
CA GLU A 42 10.00 3.03 -16.31
C GLU A 42 9.81 4.25 -15.39
N ASP A 43 10.49 5.37 -15.68
CA ASP A 43 10.32 6.63 -14.95
C ASP A 43 8.86 7.12 -15.02
N ALA A 44 8.22 7.05 -16.20
CA ALA A 44 6.83 7.44 -16.37
C ALA A 44 5.88 6.54 -15.56
N VAL A 45 6.14 5.23 -15.54
CA VAL A 45 5.38 4.27 -14.72
C VAL A 45 5.58 4.56 -13.24
N ASP A 46 6.81 4.81 -12.77
CA ASP A 46 7.10 5.13 -11.38
C ASP A 46 6.37 6.40 -10.91
N LEU A 47 6.32 7.44 -11.75
CA LEU A 47 5.54 8.66 -11.52
C LEU A 47 4.04 8.35 -11.35
N MET A 48 3.47 7.52 -12.22
CA MET A 48 2.06 7.13 -12.14
C MET A 48 1.75 6.25 -10.92
N VAL A 49 2.65 5.32 -10.60
CA VAL A 49 2.53 4.42 -9.44
C VAL A 49 2.51 5.22 -8.15
N LYS A 50 3.41 6.21 -8.00
CA LYS A 50 3.57 7.02 -6.78
C LYS A 50 2.64 8.22 -6.68
N ALA A 51 1.83 8.48 -7.70
CA ALA A 51 0.93 9.63 -7.77
C ALA A 51 0.02 9.72 -6.54
N GLN A 52 -0.08 10.93 -5.96
CA GLN A 52 -0.92 11.26 -4.82
C GLN A 52 -2.29 11.80 -5.21
N ASP A 53 -2.48 12.16 -6.48
CA ASP A 53 -3.75 12.55 -7.06
C ASP A 53 -3.79 12.29 -8.58
N ASP A 54 -4.98 12.47 -9.18
CA ASP A 54 -5.22 12.27 -10.61
C ASP A 54 -4.36 13.22 -11.48
N LYS A 55 -3.97 14.41 -10.98
CA LYS A 55 -3.13 15.34 -11.73
C LYS A 55 -1.67 14.87 -11.78
N GLU A 56 -1.16 14.32 -10.68
CA GLU A 56 0.15 13.66 -10.65
C GLU A 56 0.19 12.45 -11.58
N TYR A 57 -0.87 11.66 -11.58
CA TYR A 57 -1.01 10.53 -12.49
C TYR A 57 -1.02 10.98 -13.96
N ASP A 58 -1.85 11.98 -14.30
CA ASP A 58 -1.95 12.54 -15.65
C ASP A 58 -0.61 13.11 -16.14
N ARG A 59 0.23 13.68 -15.25
CA ARG A 59 1.59 14.09 -15.59
C ARG A 59 2.47 12.92 -16.02
N GLY A 60 2.46 11.82 -15.26
CA GLY A 60 3.21 10.61 -15.63
C GLY A 60 2.69 9.99 -16.93
N LEU A 61 1.37 9.95 -17.11
CA LEU A 61 0.75 9.45 -18.34
C LEU A 61 1.13 10.30 -19.56
N ARG A 62 1.07 11.64 -19.45
CA ARG A 62 1.52 12.55 -20.51
C ARG A 62 2.98 12.38 -20.86
N TYR A 63 3.84 12.16 -19.86
CA TYR A 63 5.25 11.87 -20.11
C TYR A 63 5.43 10.58 -20.91
N MET A 64 4.65 9.53 -20.62
CA MET A 64 4.65 8.30 -21.43
C MET A 64 4.14 8.53 -22.86
N TYR A 65 3.10 9.34 -23.06
CA TYR A 65 2.63 9.75 -24.41
C TYR A 65 3.70 10.53 -25.18
N TYR A 66 4.44 11.41 -24.51
CA TYR A 66 5.57 12.13 -25.12
C TYR A 66 6.67 11.17 -25.56
N LEU A 67 7.03 10.18 -24.72
CA LEU A 67 8.08 9.22 -25.03
C LEU A 67 7.72 8.27 -26.18
N LEU A 68 6.46 7.83 -26.26
CA LEU A 68 6.05 6.77 -27.19
C LEU A 68 5.40 7.30 -28.48
N ASP A 69 4.60 8.36 -28.39
CA ASP A 69 3.84 8.92 -29.52
C ASP A 69 4.30 10.34 -29.90
N GLY A 70 5.27 10.92 -29.17
CA GLY A 70 5.78 12.27 -29.44
C GLY A 70 4.76 13.38 -29.14
N PHE A 71 3.72 13.09 -28.36
CA PHE A 71 2.64 14.03 -28.06
C PHE A 71 2.99 14.92 -26.85
N GLY A 72 2.78 16.23 -26.98
CA GLY A 72 3.13 17.22 -25.96
C GLY A 72 2.06 17.44 -24.88
N GLU A 73 2.42 18.21 -23.85
CA GLU A 73 1.68 18.34 -22.58
C GLU A 73 0.25 18.92 -22.65
N LYS A 74 -0.18 19.57 -23.74
CA LYS A 74 -1.40 20.39 -23.73
C LYS A 74 -2.57 19.79 -24.51
N GLY A 75 -3.73 19.69 -23.85
CA GLY A 75 -5.00 19.27 -24.44
C GLY A 75 -5.44 17.87 -24.03
N GLU A 76 -6.51 17.40 -24.66
CA GLU A 76 -6.98 16.01 -24.54
C GLU A 76 -5.93 15.05 -25.09
N LEU A 77 -5.76 13.90 -24.43
CA LEU A 77 -4.84 12.86 -24.89
C LEU A 77 -5.39 12.24 -26.18
N PRO A 78 -4.56 12.11 -27.25
CA PRO A 78 -4.99 11.50 -28.50
C PRO A 78 -5.16 9.99 -28.34
N GLU A 79 -5.74 9.33 -29.36
CA GLU A 79 -5.73 7.87 -29.40
C GLU A 79 -4.28 7.33 -29.46
N PRO A 80 -3.94 6.32 -28.64
CA PRO A 80 -2.60 5.77 -28.58
C PRO A 80 -2.23 5.05 -29.87
N LYS A 81 -1.05 5.35 -30.43
CA LYS A 81 -0.55 4.76 -31.69
C LYS A 81 0.54 3.72 -31.45
N HIS A 82 1.46 4.01 -30.56
CA HIS A 82 2.57 3.12 -30.26
C HIS A 82 2.03 1.81 -29.65
N PRO A 83 2.44 0.62 -30.14
CA PRO A 83 1.86 -0.64 -29.67
C PRO A 83 2.00 -0.87 -28.15
N LEU A 84 3.08 -0.36 -27.54
CA LEU A 84 3.28 -0.41 -26.08
C LEU A 84 2.26 0.48 -25.35
N LEU A 85 1.98 1.66 -25.89
CA LEU A 85 1.03 2.59 -25.29
C LEU A 85 -0.41 2.07 -25.43
N VAL A 86 -0.76 1.49 -26.58
CA VAL A 86 -2.04 0.78 -26.78
C VAL A 86 -2.20 -0.35 -25.76
N TYR A 87 -1.14 -1.15 -25.57
CA TYR A 87 -1.14 -2.19 -24.55
C TYR A 87 -1.28 -1.59 -23.14
N PHE A 88 -0.57 -0.50 -22.85
CA PHE A 88 -0.64 0.13 -21.53
C PHE A 88 -2.04 0.65 -21.21
N MET A 89 -2.64 1.41 -22.12
CA MET A 89 -3.99 1.95 -21.91
C MET A 89 -5.02 0.84 -21.67
N ARG A 90 -4.91 -0.27 -22.43
CA ARG A 90 -5.87 -1.37 -22.33
C ARG A 90 -5.74 -2.20 -21.06
N ASN A 91 -4.51 -2.46 -20.60
CA ASN A 91 -4.28 -3.46 -19.53
C ASN A 91 -3.83 -2.83 -18.21
N TRP A 92 -3.19 -1.66 -18.23
CA TRP A 92 -2.65 -0.99 -17.05
C TRP A 92 -3.51 0.20 -16.63
N ASP A 93 -3.73 1.16 -17.52
CA ASP A 93 -4.53 2.36 -17.21
C ASP A 93 -5.98 2.00 -16.88
N ALA A 94 -6.57 1.06 -17.64
CA ALA A 94 -7.92 0.55 -17.40
C ALA A 94 -8.15 -0.06 -16.00
N CYS A 95 -7.07 -0.40 -15.28
CA CYS A 95 -7.12 -0.91 -13.92
C CYS A 95 -6.23 -0.11 -12.94
N LYS A 96 -6.02 1.18 -13.20
CA LYS A 96 -5.20 2.06 -12.34
C LYS A 96 -5.64 2.09 -10.88
N ASP A 97 -6.91 1.81 -10.61
CA ASP A 97 -7.46 1.65 -9.27
C ASP A 97 -6.84 0.51 -8.47
N MET A 98 -6.28 -0.48 -9.16
CA MET A 98 -5.63 -1.62 -8.55
C MET A 98 -4.20 -1.32 -8.09
N TRP A 99 -3.52 -0.32 -8.66
CA TRP A 99 -2.09 -0.14 -8.48
C TRP A 99 -1.59 1.29 -8.25
N ALA A 100 -2.29 2.33 -8.70
CA ALA A 100 -1.91 3.71 -8.43
C ALA A 100 -2.19 4.08 -6.96
N VAL A 101 -1.22 4.68 -6.27
CA VAL A 101 -1.30 4.94 -4.81
C VAL A 101 -2.56 5.73 -4.43
N TYR A 102 -2.88 6.82 -5.15
CA TYR A 102 -4.01 7.67 -4.82
C TYR A 102 -5.37 6.96 -4.95
N GLU A 103 -5.53 6.10 -5.95
CA GLU A 103 -6.78 5.35 -6.14
C GLU A 103 -6.95 4.28 -5.06
N ARG A 104 -5.86 3.70 -4.55
CA ARG A 104 -5.90 2.65 -3.52
C ARG A 104 -6.19 3.13 -2.10
N GLY A 105 -6.49 4.41 -1.90
CA GLY A 105 -6.86 4.95 -0.58
C GLY A 105 -8.11 4.32 0.05
N HIS A 106 -8.83 3.47 -0.68
CA HIS A 106 -9.99 2.73 -0.21
C HIS A 106 -9.69 1.30 0.28
N VAL A 107 -8.43 0.86 0.19
CA VAL A 107 -8.02 -0.53 0.44
C VAL A 107 -7.05 -0.60 1.62
N ALA A 108 -7.31 -1.53 2.53
CA ALA A 108 -6.37 -1.86 3.59
C ALA A 108 -5.17 -2.63 3.01
N HIS A 109 -4.02 -1.98 2.85
CA HIS A 109 -2.78 -2.63 2.39
C HIS A 109 -1.69 -2.68 3.48
N LEU A 110 -1.91 -2.11 4.67
CA LEU A 110 -1.04 -2.21 5.84
C LEU A 110 0.44 -1.85 5.56
N GLY A 111 0.66 -0.89 4.65
CA GLY A 111 2.00 -0.46 4.23
C GLY A 111 2.70 -1.41 3.27
N SER A 112 2.04 -2.49 2.82
CA SER A 112 2.53 -3.36 1.76
C SER A 112 2.27 -2.70 0.41
N HIS A 113 3.29 -1.98 -0.10
CA HIS A 113 3.25 -1.33 -1.41
C HIS A 113 4.14 -2.01 -2.45
N THR A 114 5.15 -2.76 -2.02
CA THR A 114 6.22 -3.29 -2.88
C THR A 114 6.41 -4.79 -2.72
N ASN A 115 6.78 -5.44 -3.82
CA ASN A 115 7.08 -6.86 -3.87
C ASN A 115 8.53 -7.17 -3.45
N ASN A 116 9.37 -6.16 -3.16
CA ASN A 116 10.79 -6.36 -2.81
C ASN A 116 10.98 -7.41 -1.72
N ARG A 117 10.05 -7.51 -0.76
CA ARG A 117 10.12 -8.54 0.28
C ARG A 117 9.91 -9.95 -0.28
N LEU A 118 8.92 -10.13 -1.16
CA LEU A 118 8.66 -11.42 -1.80
C LEU A 118 9.73 -11.71 -2.85
N GLU A 119 10.11 -10.75 -3.71
CA GLU A 119 11.16 -10.91 -4.72
C GLU A 119 12.53 -11.18 -4.11
N SER A 120 12.87 -10.53 -2.99
CA SER A 120 14.06 -10.89 -2.22
C SER A 120 13.96 -12.31 -1.69
N ALA A 121 12.83 -12.70 -1.08
CA ALA A 121 12.64 -14.07 -0.59
C ALA A 121 12.71 -15.10 -1.73
N TRP A 122 12.14 -14.81 -2.90
CA TRP A 122 12.24 -15.64 -4.09
C TRP A 122 13.68 -15.69 -4.63
N GLY A 123 14.41 -14.58 -4.57
CA GLY A 123 15.82 -14.50 -4.92
C GLY A 123 16.69 -15.37 -4.01
N ASP A 124 16.44 -15.32 -2.70
CA ASP A 124 17.13 -16.14 -1.70
C ASP A 124 16.78 -17.62 -1.89
N LEU A 125 15.50 -17.94 -2.11
CA LEU A 125 15.06 -19.30 -2.42
C LEU A 125 15.72 -19.85 -3.68
N LYS A 126 15.84 -19.05 -4.76
CA LYS A 126 16.52 -19.46 -6.00
C LYS A 126 18.03 -19.65 -5.84
N GLN A 127 18.65 -19.08 -4.81
CA GLN A 127 20.06 -19.35 -4.50
C GLN A 127 20.23 -20.67 -3.74
N ILE A 128 19.22 -21.06 -2.95
CA ILE A 128 19.23 -22.29 -2.15
C ILE A 128 18.77 -23.48 -3.00
N LEU A 129 17.64 -23.32 -3.69
CA LEU A 129 17.05 -24.31 -4.58
C LEU A 129 17.79 -24.28 -5.92
N ARG A 130 18.53 -25.35 -6.22
CA ARG A 130 19.28 -25.46 -7.46
C ARG A 130 18.47 -26.22 -8.51
N PRO A 131 18.61 -25.89 -9.80
CA PRO A 131 17.91 -26.60 -10.88
C PRO A 131 18.19 -28.10 -10.93
N GLU A 132 19.31 -28.54 -10.37
CA GLU A 132 19.76 -29.93 -10.35
C GLU A 132 19.19 -30.75 -9.18
N MET A 133 18.49 -30.13 -8.24
CA MET A 133 17.85 -30.84 -7.12
C MET A 133 16.63 -31.63 -7.60
N GLU A 134 16.45 -32.81 -7.05
CA GLU A 134 15.22 -33.58 -7.25
C GLU A 134 14.03 -32.90 -6.56
N LEU A 135 12.82 -33.18 -7.03
CA LEU A 135 11.62 -32.48 -6.57
C LEU A 135 11.35 -32.71 -5.07
N ASP A 136 11.58 -33.93 -4.58
CA ASP A 136 11.42 -34.29 -3.17
C ASP A 136 12.43 -33.56 -2.29
N GLU A 137 13.69 -33.47 -2.71
CA GLU A 137 14.74 -32.70 -2.05
C GLU A 137 14.38 -31.20 -1.99
N CYS A 138 13.81 -30.64 -3.06
CA CYS A 138 13.31 -29.27 -3.08
C CYS A 138 12.19 -29.04 -2.06
N VAL A 139 11.20 -29.95 -2.02
CA VAL A 139 10.05 -29.85 -1.10
C VAL A 139 10.51 -29.98 0.35
N GLU A 140 11.40 -30.92 0.65
CA GLU A 140 11.95 -31.09 2.00
C GLU A 140 12.72 -29.84 2.45
N THR A 141 13.54 -29.27 1.56
CA THR A 141 14.29 -28.04 1.83
C THR A 141 13.35 -26.86 2.08
N LEU A 142 12.28 -26.71 1.30
CA LEU A 142 11.27 -25.67 1.51
C LEU A 142 10.56 -25.80 2.86
N ILE A 143 10.15 -27.01 3.25
CA ILE A 143 9.53 -27.29 4.54
C ILE A 143 10.49 -26.95 5.69
N LEU A 144 11.77 -27.29 5.56
CA LEU A 144 12.79 -26.98 6.55
C LEU A 144 12.99 -25.46 6.70
N LEU A 145 13.11 -24.73 5.60
CA LEU A 145 13.26 -23.27 5.61
C LEU A 145 12.04 -22.60 6.25
N GLN A 146 10.83 -23.02 5.87
CA GLN A 146 9.60 -22.52 6.47
C GLN A 146 9.55 -22.80 7.98
N SER A 147 9.85 -24.02 8.40
CA SER A 147 9.85 -24.41 9.82
C SER A 147 10.87 -23.63 10.64
N THR A 148 12.06 -23.39 10.06
CA THR A 148 13.12 -22.58 10.69
C THR A 148 12.68 -21.12 10.82
N GLY A 149 12.13 -20.54 9.76
CA GLY A 149 11.61 -19.17 9.77
C GLY A 149 10.47 -18.98 10.77
N GLU A 150 9.56 -19.95 10.89
CA GLU A 150 8.49 -19.92 11.89
C GLU A 150 9.03 -20.01 13.32
N LEU A 151 10.05 -20.85 13.56
CA LEU A 151 10.70 -20.97 14.86
C LEU A 151 11.40 -19.65 15.24
N GLU A 152 12.15 -19.06 14.31
CA GLU A 152 12.81 -17.76 14.51
C GLU A 152 11.80 -16.66 14.79
N TYR A 153 10.73 -16.57 13.98
CA TYR A 153 9.65 -15.62 14.19
C TYR A 153 9.02 -15.79 15.58
N THR A 154 8.65 -17.02 15.93
CA THR A 154 8.06 -17.35 17.24
C THR A 154 9.01 -16.96 18.38
N SER A 155 10.31 -17.26 18.25
CA SER A 155 11.31 -16.86 19.25
C SER A 155 11.36 -15.34 19.44
N GLN A 156 11.36 -14.55 18.36
CA GLN A 156 11.39 -13.09 18.41
C GLN A 156 10.15 -12.49 19.07
N PHE A 157 8.99 -13.14 18.93
CA PHE A 157 7.75 -12.72 19.59
C PHE A 157 7.73 -13.04 21.08
N HIS A 158 8.42 -14.09 21.51
CA HIS A 158 8.48 -14.52 22.91
C HIS A 158 9.64 -13.95 23.72
N VAL A 159 10.58 -13.21 23.12
CA VAL A 159 11.63 -12.50 23.87
C VAL A 159 11.00 -11.37 24.71
N VAL A 160 10.83 -11.64 26.01
CA VAL A 160 10.43 -10.66 27.01
C VAL A 160 11.61 -9.76 27.36
N GLY A 161 11.45 -8.43 27.26
CA GLY A 161 12.38 -7.47 27.87
C GLY A 161 13.19 -6.54 26.95
N SER A 162 13.03 -6.59 25.62
CA SER A 162 13.87 -5.78 24.71
C SER A 162 13.24 -4.47 24.21
N ARG A 163 11.97 -4.21 24.48
CA ARG A 163 11.22 -3.08 23.87
C ARG A 163 11.42 -1.77 24.64
N HIS A 164 12.51 -1.07 24.35
CA HIS A 164 12.75 0.29 24.86
C HIS A 164 12.24 1.33 23.86
N TYR A 165 11.05 1.89 24.11
CA TYR A 165 10.47 2.96 23.29
C TYR A 165 10.89 4.34 23.83
N ARG A 166 12.01 4.88 23.33
CA ARG A 166 12.48 6.22 23.75
C ARG A 166 11.49 7.31 23.35
N GLY A 167 11.24 8.24 24.26
CA GLY A 167 10.40 9.42 24.01
C GLY A 167 8.89 9.16 24.02
N ALA A 168 8.44 7.94 24.35
CA ALA A 168 7.03 7.63 24.49
C ALA A 168 6.52 8.01 25.89
N ASP A 169 5.41 8.77 25.95
CA ASP A 169 4.72 9.05 27.20
C ASP A 169 3.86 7.86 27.65
N ASP A 170 3.37 7.89 28.90
CA ASP A 170 2.54 6.82 29.48
C ASP A 170 1.27 6.52 28.66
N VAL A 171 0.76 7.51 27.92
CA VAL A 171 -0.39 7.32 27.05
C VAL A 171 0.02 6.45 25.89
N LEU A 172 1.05 6.85 25.14
CA LEU A 172 1.56 6.12 23.98
C LEU A 172 2.05 4.72 24.36
N LEU A 173 2.73 4.55 25.50
CA LEU A 173 3.21 3.27 25.99
C LEU A 173 2.09 2.24 26.21
N ARG A 174 0.85 2.67 26.51
CA ARG A 174 -0.30 1.74 26.59
C ARG A 174 -0.61 1.06 25.26
N SER A 175 -0.25 1.66 24.13
CA SER A 175 -0.41 1.01 22.82
C SER A 175 0.67 -0.05 22.54
N ALA A 176 1.85 0.08 23.15
CA ALA A 176 3.02 -0.76 22.86
C ALA A 176 2.81 -2.26 23.16
N SER A 177 1.95 -2.57 24.13
CA SER A 177 1.58 -3.96 24.47
C SER A 177 0.55 -4.56 23.52
N LEU A 178 -0.15 -3.73 22.73
CA LEU A 178 -1.24 -4.14 21.86
C LEU A 178 -0.83 -4.28 20.40
N VAL A 179 0.32 -3.74 20.01
CA VAL A 179 0.77 -3.70 18.62
C VAL A 179 2.22 -4.17 18.45
N SER A 180 2.59 -4.49 17.21
CA SER A 180 3.98 -4.77 16.86
C SER A 180 4.85 -3.51 16.96
N PRO A 181 6.18 -3.61 17.12
CA PRO A 181 7.06 -2.44 17.14
C PRO A 181 6.94 -1.55 15.90
N HIS A 182 6.74 -2.15 14.72
CA HIS A 182 6.49 -1.41 13.48
C HIS A 182 5.19 -0.59 13.55
N ALA A 183 4.08 -1.23 13.95
CA ALA A 183 2.80 -0.55 14.12
C ALA A 183 2.86 0.51 15.24
N PHE A 184 3.62 0.28 16.31
CA PHE A 184 3.85 1.28 17.35
C PHE A 184 4.50 2.54 16.79
N ASN A 185 5.55 2.42 15.97
CA ASN A 185 6.23 3.58 15.38
C ASN A 185 5.28 4.41 14.49
N LEU A 186 4.38 3.73 13.75
CA LEU A 186 3.35 4.42 12.96
C LEU A 186 2.34 5.16 13.84
N VAL A 187 1.88 4.52 14.92
CA VAL A 187 0.97 5.16 15.89
C VAL A 187 1.67 6.33 16.61
N GLN A 188 2.95 6.20 16.94
CA GLN A 188 3.75 7.27 17.51
C GLN A 188 3.82 8.47 16.57
N TRP A 189 4.07 8.26 15.28
CA TRP A 189 4.08 9.32 14.28
C TRP A 189 2.76 10.08 14.22
N GLU A 190 1.64 9.35 14.14
CA GLU A 190 0.30 9.95 14.17
C GLU A 190 0.01 10.67 15.49
N TYR A 191 0.50 10.15 16.61
CA TYR A 191 0.33 10.78 17.91
C TYR A 191 1.08 12.12 18.03
N GLU A 192 2.27 12.22 17.46
CA GLU A 192 3.03 13.48 17.40
C GLU A 192 2.36 14.49 16.45
N LEU A 193 1.83 14.05 15.30
CA LEU A 193 1.02 14.90 14.43
C LEU A 193 -0.23 15.44 15.13
N PHE A 194 -0.85 14.64 15.99
CA PHE A 194 -1.96 15.09 16.83
C PHE A 194 -1.53 16.19 17.82
N LYS A 195 -0.39 16.01 18.52
CA LYS A 195 0.11 17.00 19.49
C LYS A 195 0.43 18.35 18.85
N GLY A 196 0.98 18.33 17.64
CA GLY A 196 1.32 19.54 16.89
C GLY A 196 0.18 20.13 16.05
N GLY A 197 -0.93 19.40 15.89
CA GLY A 197 -1.99 19.73 14.94
C GLY A 197 -3.22 20.43 15.55
N GLY A 198 -3.84 21.30 14.76
CA GLY A 198 -5.12 21.95 15.09
C GLY A 198 -6.20 21.63 14.06
N TYR A 199 -7.41 21.31 14.54
CA TYR A 199 -8.57 21.04 13.69
C TYR A 199 -9.76 21.93 14.07
N ARG A 200 -10.46 22.46 13.06
CA ARG A 200 -11.81 23.00 13.24
C ARG A 200 -12.82 21.86 13.11
N THR A 201 -13.80 21.81 14.00
CA THR A 201 -14.78 20.71 14.08
C THR A 201 -16.19 21.19 13.81
N LYS A 202 -16.99 20.41 13.06
CA LYS A 202 -18.43 20.65 12.88
C LYS A 202 -19.21 19.33 12.96
N GLY A 203 -20.38 19.37 13.59
CA GLY A 203 -21.28 18.22 13.75
C GLY A 203 -21.05 17.41 15.03
N ASP A 204 -22.01 16.54 15.35
CA ASP A 204 -22.03 15.79 16.61
C ASP A 204 -21.74 14.28 16.42
N ILE A 205 -22.46 13.62 15.50
CA ILE A 205 -22.31 12.17 15.24
C ILE A 205 -21.25 11.90 14.17
N ILE A 206 -21.24 12.73 13.14
CA ILE A 206 -20.24 12.75 12.07
C ILE A 206 -19.50 14.08 12.22
N ILE A 207 -18.26 14.02 12.69
CA ILE A 207 -17.43 15.20 12.89
C ILE A 207 -16.66 15.46 11.60
N GLN A 208 -16.93 16.61 10.99
CA GLN A 208 -16.11 17.17 9.92
C GLN A 208 -14.92 17.90 10.56
N LEU A 209 -13.72 17.53 10.16
CA LEU A 209 -12.46 18.11 10.60
C LEU A 209 -11.82 18.85 9.43
N THR A 210 -11.48 20.12 9.61
CA THR A 210 -10.64 20.86 8.66
C THR A 210 -9.28 21.11 9.30
N SER A 211 -8.22 20.61 8.66
CA SER A 211 -6.84 20.86 9.10
C SER A 211 -6.54 22.35 9.02
N GLN A 212 -5.98 22.92 10.09
CA GLN A 212 -5.56 24.33 10.10
C GLN A 212 -4.29 24.57 9.28
N THR A 213 -3.49 23.53 9.04
CA THR A 213 -2.21 23.64 8.32
C THR A 213 -2.36 23.39 6.83
N THR A 214 -3.14 22.36 6.45
CA THR A 214 -3.26 21.91 5.06
C THR A 214 -4.58 22.29 4.41
N GLU A 215 -5.52 22.84 5.19
CA GLU A 215 -6.90 23.12 4.78
C GLU A 215 -7.69 21.91 4.27
N LYS A 216 -7.11 20.69 4.34
CA LYS A 216 -7.78 19.45 3.94
C LYS A 216 -8.90 19.10 4.91
N GLU A 217 -9.97 18.56 4.35
CA GLU A 217 -11.15 18.12 5.08
C GLU A 217 -11.19 16.62 5.28
N TYR A 218 -11.59 16.20 6.48
CA TYR A 218 -11.70 14.81 6.88
C TYR A 218 -13.01 14.59 7.63
N VAL A 219 -13.52 13.37 7.56
CA VAL A 219 -14.76 12.98 8.21
C VAL A 219 -14.47 11.86 9.20
N VAL A 220 -14.89 12.04 10.45
CA VAL A 220 -14.78 11.04 11.52
C VAL A 220 -16.17 10.67 12.00
N ASN A 221 -16.50 9.39 11.94
CA ASN A 221 -17.71 8.84 12.54
C ASN A 221 -17.46 8.57 14.03
N VAL A 222 -18.20 9.21 14.93
CA VAL A 222 -17.98 9.10 16.38
C VAL A 222 -18.45 7.75 16.95
N ALA A 223 -19.41 7.08 16.32
CA ALA A 223 -19.91 5.79 16.77
C ALA A 223 -18.89 4.66 16.54
N THR A 224 -18.21 4.68 15.38
CA THR A 224 -17.25 3.65 14.98
C THR A 224 -15.79 4.11 15.11
N TYR A 225 -15.56 5.40 15.34
CA TYR A 225 -14.27 6.08 15.25
C TYR A 225 -13.53 5.84 13.93
N THR A 226 -14.25 5.61 12.83
CA THR A 226 -13.66 5.50 11.50
C THR A 226 -13.44 6.86 10.88
N CYS A 227 -12.29 7.06 10.23
CA CYS A 227 -11.91 8.29 9.55
C CYS A 227 -11.79 8.08 8.04
N SER A 228 -12.12 9.12 7.26
CA SER A 228 -11.94 9.14 5.80
C SER A 228 -10.49 9.32 5.36
N CYS A 229 -9.55 9.58 6.26
CA CYS A 229 -8.16 9.82 5.88
C CYS A 229 -7.49 8.56 5.31
N PHE A 230 -6.56 8.76 4.38
CA PHE A 230 -5.81 7.69 3.72
C PHE A 230 -5.19 6.73 4.74
N PHE A 231 -4.46 7.26 5.74
CA PHE A 231 -3.78 6.45 6.75
C PHE A 231 -4.69 5.44 7.45
N MET A 232 -5.87 5.86 7.94
CA MET A 232 -6.75 4.94 8.65
C MET A 232 -7.34 3.89 7.72
N ARG A 233 -7.72 4.30 6.50
CA ARG A 233 -8.31 3.38 5.50
C ARG A 233 -7.31 2.32 5.04
N THR A 234 -6.02 2.67 4.99
CA THR A 234 -4.99 1.78 4.45
C THR A 234 -4.23 1.00 5.51
N MET A 235 -3.92 1.62 6.65
CA MET A 235 -3.16 1.00 7.73
C MET A 235 -4.03 0.36 8.80
N LEU A 236 -5.32 0.71 8.85
CA LEU A 236 -6.27 0.26 9.87
C LEU A 236 -5.84 0.60 11.32
N LEU A 237 -4.89 1.53 11.46
CA LEU A 237 -4.37 2.02 12.72
C LEU A 237 -5.03 3.36 13.10
N PRO A 238 -4.98 3.74 14.38
CA PRO A 238 -5.51 5.02 14.85
C PRO A 238 -4.77 6.18 14.21
N CYS A 239 -5.48 7.00 13.43
CA CYS A 239 -4.92 8.22 12.87
C CYS A 239 -5.07 9.41 13.83
N HIS A 240 -4.27 10.43 13.63
CA HIS A 240 -4.26 11.66 14.42
C HIS A 240 -5.62 12.37 14.48
N HIS A 241 -6.46 12.22 13.44
CA HIS A 241 -7.84 12.72 13.44
C HIS A 241 -8.73 12.01 14.48
N THR A 242 -8.66 10.67 14.53
CA THR A 242 -9.44 9.89 15.50
C THR A 242 -8.92 10.09 16.92
N ILE A 243 -7.60 10.21 17.09
CA ILE A 243 -6.95 10.56 18.35
C ILE A 243 -7.45 11.94 18.83
N PHE A 244 -7.47 12.93 17.93
CA PHE A 244 -7.99 14.26 18.22
C PHE A 244 -9.44 14.21 18.69
N VAL A 245 -10.33 13.58 17.93
CA VAL A 245 -11.75 13.46 18.27
C VAL A 245 -11.95 12.74 19.61
N ARG A 246 -11.23 11.64 19.86
CA ARG A 246 -11.30 10.90 21.13
C ARG A 246 -10.84 11.72 22.33
N SER A 247 -9.78 12.51 22.17
CA SER A 247 -9.30 13.42 23.22
C SER A 247 -10.32 14.51 23.58
N LYS A 248 -11.00 15.10 22.58
CA LYS A 248 -12.04 16.12 22.79
C LYS A 248 -13.28 15.56 23.47
N LEU A 249 -13.66 14.33 23.14
CA LEU A 249 -14.82 13.65 23.72
C LEU A 249 -14.54 13.04 25.12
N LYS A 250 -13.38 13.34 25.73
CA LYS A 250 -12.98 12.95 27.10
C LYS A 250 -13.13 11.45 27.41
N LYS A 251 -12.90 10.56 26.44
CA LYS A 251 -12.73 9.12 26.72
C LYS A 251 -11.29 8.87 27.21
N ASN A 252 -11.02 9.15 28.48
CA ASN A 252 -9.67 9.10 29.07
C ASN A 252 -9.01 7.71 29.14
N THR A 253 -9.75 6.63 28.86
CA THR A 253 -9.23 5.26 29.04
C THR A 253 -8.65 4.62 27.78
N ASN A 254 -8.99 5.07 26.57
CA ASN A 254 -8.43 4.51 25.34
C ASN A 254 -8.44 5.48 24.14
N ILE A 255 -7.53 6.46 24.14
CA ILE A 255 -7.42 7.46 23.07
C ILE A 255 -7.09 6.83 21.70
N PHE A 256 -6.42 5.67 21.68
CA PHE A 256 -6.06 4.94 20.47
C PHE A 256 -7.19 4.00 20.00
N GLY A 257 -8.13 3.63 20.87
CA GLY A 257 -9.17 2.65 20.56
C GLY A 257 -8.65 1.28 20.17
N LEU A 258 -7.48 0.88 20.68
CA LEU A 258 -6.89 -0.44 20.48
C LEU A 258 -7.33 -1.38 21.61
N GLY A 259 -7.59 -2.66 21.30
CA GLY A 259 -7.82 -3.71 22.32
C GLY A 259 -9.14 -3.66 23.10
N GLY A 260 -10.14 -2.89 22.66
CA GLY A 260 -11.47 -2.80 23.30
C GLY A 260 -12.65 -3.06 22.36
N SER A 261 -13.88 -3.03 22.86
CA SER A 261 -15.13 -3.16 22.07
C SER A 261 -15.29 -2.06 21.00
N ASP A 262 -14.61 -0.93 21.20
CA ASP A 262 -14.56 0.24 20.32
C ASP A 262 -13.43 0.15 19.26
N ALA A 263 -12.68 -0.96 19.22
CA ALA A 263 -11.75 -1.22 18.13
C ALA A 263 -12.53 -1.28 16.82
N ALA A 264 -12.10 -0.50 15.82
CA ALA A 264 -12.74 -0.44 14.53
C ALA A 264 -12.94 -1.88 14.01
N ARG A 265 -14.20 -2.35 14.01
CA ARG A 265 -14.57 -3.60 13.36
C ARG A 265 -14.49 -3.34 11.87
N TYR A 266 -13.32 -3.56 11.30
CA TYR A 266 -13.16 -3.51 9.86
C TYR A 266 -13.95 -4.67 9.26
N PRO A 267 -14.90 -4.41 8.34
CA PRO A 267 -15.51 -5.47 7.58
C PRO A 267 -14.46 -6.02 6.62
N VAL A 268 -13.67 -6.99 7.09
CA VAL A 268 -12.99 -7.90 6.18
C VAL A 268 -14.11 -8.67 5.50
N LYS A 269 -14.43 -8.33 4.24
CA LYS A 269 -15.24 -9.20 3.40
C LYS A 269 -14.48 -10.52 3.29
N ARG A 270 -14.79 -11.48 4.17
CA ARG A 270 -14.43 -12.87 3.95
C ARG A 270 -15.23 -13.30 2.74
N ASN A 271 -14.60 -13.31 1.57
CA ASN A 271 -15.04 -14.16 0.48
C ASN A 271 -14.76 -15.60 0.90
N LEU A 272 -15.58 -16.12 1.80
CA LEU A 272 -15.77 -17.56 1.96
C LEU A 272 -16.62 -17.97 0.76
N GLN A 273 -15.98 -18.24 -0.38
CA GLN A 273 -16.52 -19.21 -1.31
C GLN A 273 -16.26 -20.57 -0.67
N THR A 274 -17.29 -21.05 0.03
CA THR A 274 -17.41 -22.46 0.38
C THR A 274 -17.51 -23.25 -0.92
N GLU A 275 -16.56 -24.17 -1.08
CA GLU A 275 -16.60 -25.28 -2.01
C GLU A 275 -17.94 -26.05 -1.89
N VAL A 276 -18.51 -26.38 -3.05
CA VAL A 276 -19.23 -27.63 -3.30
C VAL A 276 -18.77 -28.12 -4.67
#